data_AF-A0A1C6SA37-F1
#
_entry.id   AF-A0A1C6SA37-F1
#
_cell.length_a   1.000
_cell.length_b   1.000
_cell.length_c   1.000
_cell.angle_alpha   90.00
_cell.angle_beta   90.00
_cell.angle_gamma   90.00
#
_symmetry.space_group_name_H-M   'P 1'
#
loop_
_entity.id
_entity.type
_entity.pdbx_description
1 polymer ?
#
loop_
_entity_poly.entity_id
_entity_poly.type
_entity_poly.pdbx_seq_one_letter_code
_entity_poly.pdbx_strand_id
1 'polypeptide(L)'
;MTKRKRNQFTVWQETAVRELRAVAAALPDDFQLLGRPRLTDLGLVQARIRLRTGDLGRAPHGLPLQEQEEFLLRIGPNGLSPPLVEVDHDRFLGYPHVLQGRRLCTYLDPAREWNPQRGFASAIDRLYEWLADAAAARFDPDAALFHAVGGILHHTAGTPTVVVRESGKHVKAQPAFLTVRSAHRQDLHYGGGHPDQHRTVVFQLEVLTKPGDVSVRDDAGGQGEEGFVDVVAAFPADA
;
A
#
# COMPACT_ATOMS: atom_id res chain seq x y z
N MET A 1 -27.09 -21.97 21.30
CA MET A 1 -26.75 -21.81 19.88
C MET A 1 -27.09 -20.40 19.43
N THR A 2 -26.12 -19.49 19.40
CA THR A 2 -26.29 -18.12 18.91
C THR A 2 -26.39 -18.13 17.39
N LYS A 3 -27.53 -17.69 16.87
CA LYS A 3 -27.81 -17.54 15.43
C LYS A 3 -26.75 -16.59 14.85
N ARG A 4 -25.79 -17.11 14.09
CA ARG A 4 -24.75 -16.31 13.40
C ARG A 4 -25.49 -15.32 12.49
N LYS A 5 -25.48 -14.03 12.86
CA LYS A 5 -26.10 -12.94 12.07
C LYS A 5 -25.52 -13.05 10.66
N ARG A 6 -26.37 -13.17 9.63
CA ARG A 6 -25.92 -13.16 8.24
C ARG A 6 -25.09 -11.89 8.04
N ASN A 7 -23.82 -12.07 7.69
CA ASN A 7 -22.92 -11.00 7.28
C ASN A 7 -23.51 -10.34 6.03
N GLN A 8 -24.23 -9.23 6.22
CA GLN A 8 -24.84 -8.44 5.16
C GLN A 8 -23.93 -7.25 4.82
N PHE A 9 -24.02 -6.78 3.57
CA PHE A 9 -23.34 -5.57 3.16
C PHE A 9 -23.93 -4.38 3.92
N THR A 10 -23.11 -3.38 4.19
CA THR A 10 -23.59 -2.07 4.63
C THR A 10 -24.27 -1.34 3.48
N VAL A 11 -25.10 -0.33 3.77
CA VAL A 11 -25.75 0.53 2.76
C VAL A 11 -24.71 1.15 1.81
N TRP A 12 -23.56 1.54 2.34
CA TRP A 12 -22.43 2.04 1.55
C TRP A 12 -21.89 0.98 0.59
N GLN A 13 -21.60 -0.22 1.09
CA GLN A 13 -21.09 -1.33 0.28
C GLN A 13 -22.09 -1.77 -0.81
N GLU A 14 -23.39 -1.80 -0.50
CA GLU A 14 -24.44 -2.07 -1.50
C GLU A 14 -24.45 -1.01 -2.60
N THR A 15 -24.29 0.25 -2.24
CA THR A 15 -24.21 1.38 -3.17
C THR A 15 -22.97 1.28 -4.05
N ALA A 16 -21.80 1.05 -3.47
CA ALA A 16 -20.54 0.85 -4.20
C ALA A 16 -20.64 -0.30 -5.21
N VAL A 17 -21.20 -1.45 -4.81
CA VAL A 17 -21.39 -2.61 -5.70
C VAL A 17 -22.41 -2.32 -6.80
N ARG A 18 -23.48 -1.56 -6.51
CA ARG A 18 -24.45 -1.13 -7.53
C ARG A 18 -23.79 -0.24 -8.57
N GLU A 19 -22.94 0.69 -8.15
CA GLU A 19 -22.20 1.58 -9.05
C GLU A 19 -21.19 0.81 -9.91
N LEU A 20 -20.43 -0.13 -9.35
CA LEU A 20 -19.55 -1.00 -10.14
C LEU A 20 -20.30 -1.80 -11.21
N ARG A 21 -21.52 -2.27 -10.91
CA ARG A 21 -22.38 -2.92 -11.90
C ARG A 21 -22.85 -1.96 -12.98
N ALA A 22 -23.15 -0.71 -12.61
CA ALA A 22 -23.55 0.31 -13.57
C ALA A 22 -22.39 0.65 -14.53
N VAL A 23 -21.16 0.77 -14.02
CA VAL A 23 -19.95 0.96 -14.85
C VAL A 23 -19.77 -0.23 -15.80
N ALA A 24 -19.86 -1.47 -15.31
CA ALA A 24 -19.74 -2.66 -16.14
C ALA A 24 -20.83 -2.76 -17.23
N ALA A 25 -22.03 -2.27 -16.95
CA ALA A 25 -23.11 -2.22 -17.94
C ALA A 25 -22.90 -1.11 -18.99
N ALA A 26 -22.31 0.02 -18.59
CA ALA A 26 -22.05 1.15 -19.48
C ALA A 26 -20.83 0.92 -20.38
N LEU A 27 -19.83 0.18 -19.91
CA LEU A 27 -18.54 -0.03 -20.57
C LEU A 27 -18.18 -1.53 -20.63
N PRO A 28 -18.97 -2.38 -21.31
CA PRO A 28 -18.81 -3.84 -21.24
C PRO A 28 -17.49 -4.38 -21.82
N ASP A 29 -16.90 -3.64 -22.78
CA ASP A 29 -15.63 -4.01 -23.42
C ASP A 29 -14.41 -3.52 -22.64
N ASP A 30 -14.56 -2.48 -21.81
CA ASP A 30 -13.46 -1.85 -21.08
C ASP A 30 -13.44 -2.20 -19.60
N PHE A 31 -14.60 -2.50 -19.00
CA PHE A 31 -14.76 -2.80 -17.59
C PHE A 31 -15.69 -3.99 -17.37
N GLN A 32 -15.21 -5.00 -16.64
CA GLN A 32 -16.03 -6.15 -16.25
C GLN A 32 -15.99 -6.38 -14.75
N LEU A 33 -17.15 -6.59 -14.13
CA LEU A 33 -17.24 -7.10 -12.77
C LEU A 33 -17.25 -8.64 -12.82
N LEU A 34 -16.16 -9.25 -12.37
CA LEU A 34 -15.98 -10.70 -12.43
C LEU A 34 -16.62 -11.40 -11.23
N GLY A 35 -17.58 -12.27 -11.52
CA GLY A 35 -18.29 -13.04 -10.51
C GLY A 35 -19.13 -12.21 -9.56
N ARG A 36 -19.42 -12.76 -8.38
CA ARG A 36 -20.23 -12.08 -7.35
C ARG A 36 -19.32 -11.50 -6.26
N PRO A 37 -19.47 -10.20 -5.93
CA PRO A 37 -18.80 -9.62 -4.75
C PRO A 37 -19.16 -10.39 -3.48
N ARG A 38 -18.19 -10.53 -2.56
CA ARG A 38 -18.34 -11.31 -1.33
C ARG A 38 -17.90 -10.51 -0.11
N LEU A 39 -18.61 -10.66 1.01
CA LEU A 39 -18.18 -10.09 2.27
C LEU A 39 -17.11 -11.00 2.88
N THR A 40 -15.96 -10.42 3.21
CA THR A 40 -14.87 -11.10 3.91
C THR A 40 -15.15 -11.17 5.41
N ASP A 41 -14.41 -12.01 6.14
CA ASP A 41 -14.51 -12.08 7.60
C ASP A 41 -14.05 -10.78 8.29
N LEU A 42 -13.30 -9.92 7.58
CA LEU A 42 -12.88 -8.59 8.02
C LEU A 42 -13.93 -7.50 7.76
N GLY A 43 -15.13 -7.86 7.28
CA GLY A 43 -16.20 -6.91 6.97
C GLY A 43 -15.96 -6.07 5.71
N LEU A 44 -14.95 -6.40 4.91
CA LEU A 44 -14.69 -5.77 3.61
C LEU A 44 -15.45 -6.52 2.52
N VAL A 45 -16.06 -5.81 1.57
CA VAL A 45 -16.57 -6.42 0.34
C VAL A 45 -15.43 -6.57 -0.64
N GLN A 46 -15.15 -7.79 -1.07
CA GLN A 46 -14.20 -8.11 -2.12
C GLN A 46 -14.94 -8.22 -3.45
N ALA A 47 -14.54 -7.42 -4.43
CA ALA A 47 -15.04 -7.46 -5.80
C ALA A 47 -13.85 -7.65 -6.76
N ARG A 48 -13.93 -8.63 -7.66
CA ARG A 48 -12.92 -8.79 -8.71
C ARG A 48 -13.38 -8.06 -9.95
N ILE A 49 -12.50 -7.26 -10.54
CA ILE A 49 -12.77 -6.52 -11.76
C ILE A 49 -11.74 -6.88 -12.82
N ARG A 50 -12.09 -6.67 -14.08
CA ARG A 50 -11.17 -6.68 -15.21
C ARG A 50 -11.26 -5.36 -15.95
N LEU A 51 -10.10 -4.79 -16.28
CA LEU A 51 -9.96 -3.57 -17.05
C LEU A 51 -9.22 -3.85 -18.35
N ARG A 52 -9.69 -3.29 -19.46
CA ARG A 52 -8.89 -3.22 -20.69
C ARG A 52 -7.82 -2.15 -20.53
N THR A 53 -6.57 -2.55 -20.79
CA THR A 53 -5.37 -1.71 -20.62
C THR A 53 -4.48 -1.67 -21.86
N GLY A 54 -4.85 -2.40 -22.92
CA GLY A 54 -4.12 -2.45 -24.20
C GLY A 54 -3.85 -1.09 -24.84
N ASP A 55 -4.78 -0.14 -24.67
CA ASP A 55 -4.70 1.18 -25.31
C ASP A 55 -3.85 2.18 -24.49
N LEU A 56 -3.33 1.79 -23.32
CA LEU A 56 -2.48 2.64 -22.49
C LEU A 56 -1.08 2.78 -23.09
N GLY A 57 -0.53 4.00 -23.05
CA GLY A 57 0.85 4.28 -23.43
C GLY A 57 1.85 3.53 -22.54
N ARG A 58 2.85 2.90 -23.17
CA ARG A 58 3.87 2.08 -22.49
C ARG A 58 5.25 2.68 -22.69
N ALA A 59 6.06 2.68 -21.64
CA ALA A 59 7.45 3.11 -21.69
C ALA A 59 8.38 2.00 -21.16
N PRO A 60 9.67 2.00 -21.56
CA PRO A 60 10.68 1.22 -20.86
C PRO A 60 10.63 1.50 -19.35
N HIS A 61 10.80 0.46 -18.52
CA HIS A 61 10.69 0.52 -17.06
C HIS A 61 9.30 0.90 -16.51
N GLY A 62 8.29 1.03 -17.37
CA GLY A 62 6.90 1.17 -16.96
C GLY A 62 6.28 -0.15 -16.49
N LEU A 63 5.18 -0.04 -15.75
CA LEU A 63 4.46 -1.19 -15.21
C LEU A 63 4.05 -2.16 -16.34
N PRO A 64 4.34 -3.47 -16.22
CA PRO A 64 4.21 -4.42 -17.32
C PRO A 64 2.77 -4.92 -17.48
N LEU A 65 1.89 -4.02 -17.94
CA LEU A 65 0.48 -4.35 -18.16
C LEU A 65 0.30 -5.39 -19.27
N GLN A 66 -0.79 -6.14 -19.24
CA GLN A 66 -1.28 -6.99 -20.32
C GLN A 66 -2.29 -6.18 -21.16
N GLU A 67 -2.99 -6.84 -22.08
CA GLU A 67 -4.11 -6.21 -22.81
C GLU A 67 -5.33 -5.98 -21.90
N GLN A 68 -5.49 -6.87 -20.92
CA GLN A 68 -6.51 -6.80 -19.89
C GLN A 68 -5.88 -7.15 -18.56
N GLU A 69 -6.22 -6.40 -17.51
CA GLU A 69 -5.70 -6.61 -16.17
C GLU A 69 -6.82 -6.85 -15.17
N GLU A 70 -6.59 -7.78 -14.25
CA GLU A 70 -7.54 -8.12 -13.20
C GLU A 70 -7.10 -7.53 -11.86
N PHE A 71 -8.07 -6.98 -11.13
CA PHE A 71 -7.83 -6.39 -9.82
C PHE A 71 -8.86 -6.89 -8.81
N LEU A 72 -8.42 -6.97 -7.56
CA LEU A 72 -9.26 -7.18 -6.39
C LEU A 72 -9.49 -5.83 -5.71
N LEU A 73 -10.75 -5.39 -5.70
CA LEU A 73 -11.18 -4.24 -4.91
C LEU A 73 -11.62 -4.71 -3.52
N ARG A 74 -11.09 -4.10 -2.46
CA ARG A 74 -11.60 -4.26 -1.08
C ARG A 74 -12.31 -3.01 -0.62
N ILE A 75 -13.62 -3.11 -0.42
CA ILE A 75 -14.51 -2.00 -0.11
C ILE A 75 -14.85 -2.02 1.38
N GLY A 76 -14.47 -0.95 2.09
CA GLY A 76 -14.75 -0.75 3.50
C GLY A 76 -16.25 -0.63 3.82
N PRO A 77 -16.62 -0.69 5.11
CA PRO A 77 -18.03 -0.59 5.55
C PRO A 77 -18.60 0.83 5.46
N ASN A 78 -17.77 1.84 5.21
CA ASN A 78 -18.17 3.24 5.04
C ASN A 78 -17.35 3.91 3.93
N GLY A 79 -17.80 5.08 3.47
CA GLY A 79 -17.15 5.82 2.39
C GLY A 79 -16.01 6.73 2.81
N LEU A 80 -15.55 6.66 4.07
CA LEU A 80 -14.47 7.55 4.54
C LEU A 80 -13.11 7.18 3.93
N SER A 81 -12.98 5.96 3.39
CA SER A 81 -11.78 5.51 2.70
C SER A 81 -12.11 4.99 1.30
N PRO A 82 -11.20 5.20 0.33
CA PRO A 82 -11.34 4.59 -1.00
C PRO A 82 -11.22 3.05 -0.90
N PRO A 83 -11.62 2.32 -1.95
CA PRO A 83 -11.32 0.89 -2.03
C PRO A 83 -9.81 0.66 -2.04
N LEU A 84 -9.38 -0.44 -1.41
CA LEU A 84 -8.03 -0.97 -1.64
C LEU A 84 -8.00 -1.67 -3.00
N VAL A 85 -6.94 -1.46 -3.77
CA VAL A 85 -6.73 -2.14 -5.05
C VAL A 85 -5.57 -3.10 -4.91
N GLU A 86 -5.79 -4.37 -5.25
CA GLU A 86 -4.80 -5.43 -5.17
C GLU A 86 -4.75 -6.25 -6.47
N VAL A 87 -3.64 -6.92 -6.70
CA VAL A 87 -3.45 -7.97 -7.70
C VAL A 87 -3.19 -9.31 -7.01
N ASP A 88 -3.40 -10.43 -7.70
CA ASP A 88 -3.14 -11.78 -7.17
C ASP A 88 -1.84 -12.41 -7.70
N HIS A 89 -1.01 -11.61 -8.37
CA HIS A 89 0.27 -12.00 -8.93
C HIS A 89 1.40 -11.07 -8.48
N ASP A 90 2.65 -11.50 -8.66
CA ASP A 90 3.83 -10.76 -8.22
C ASP A 90 4.55 -9.98 -9.36
N ARG A 91 3.96 -9.92 -10.57
CA ARG A 91 4.57 -9.25 -11.75
C ARG A 91 4.86 -7.76 -11.56
N PHE A 92 4.19 -7.14 -10.61
CA PHE A 92 4.30 -5.71 -10.29
C PHE A 92 5.27 -5.45 -9.14
N LEU A 93 5.87 -6.49 -8.56
CA LEU A 93 6.86 -6.34 -7.50
C LEU A 93 8.04 -5.50 -8.00
N GLY A 94 8.47 -4.54 -7.17
CA GLY A 94 9.59 -3.65 -7.48
C GLY A 94 9.20 -2.39 -8.26
N TYR A 95 7.95 -2.25 -8.71
CA TYR A 95 7.49 -1.03 -9.38
C TYR A 95 7.04 0.04 -8.36
N PRO A 96 7.20 1.33 -8.68
CA PRO A 96 6.74 2.42 -7.84
C PRO A 96 5.25 2.28 -7.48
N HIS A 97 4.90 2.65 -6.25
CA HIS A 97 3.53 2.58 -5.72
C HIS A 97 2.91 1.17 -5.65
N VAL A 98 3.72 0.10 -5.78
CA VAL A 98 3.32 -1.27 -5.47
C VAL A 98 3.78 -1.62 -4.06
N LEU A 99 2.83 -1.65 -3.13
CA LEU A 99 3.04 -1.92 -1.72
C LEU A 99 2.79 -3.39 -1.40
N GLN A 100 3.55 -3.94 -0.44
CA GLN A 100 3.36 -5.31 0.05
C GLN A 100 3.32 -6.36 -1.09
N GLY A 101 4.06 -6.10 -2.18
CA GLY A 101 4.14 -6.90 -3.39
C GLY A 101 2.91 -6.93 -4.29
N ARG A 102 1.71 -6.65 -3.77
CA ARG A 102 0.43 -6.87 -4.47
C ARG A 102 -0.60 -5.77 -4.34
N ARG A 103 -0.39 -4.79 -3.47
CA ARG A 103 -1.33 -3.70 -3.24
C ARG A 103 -0.89 -2.47 -4.01
N LEU A 104 -1.81 -1.84 -4.74
CA LEU A 104 -1.54 -0.60 -5.46
C LEU A 104 -1.86 0.60 -4.56
N CYS A 105 -0.91 1.54 -4.47
CA CYS A 105 -1.09 2.83 -3.82
C CYS A 105 -1.66 3.81 -4.85
N THR A 106 -2.99 3.80 -5.01
CA THR A 106 -3.71 4.63 -5.98
C THR A 106 -3.97 6.08 -5.53
N TYR A 107 -3.74 6.35 -4.24
CA TYR A 107 -3.89 7.66 -3.62
C TYR A 107 -2.67 7.93 -2.74
N LEU A 108 -2.10 9.13 -2.82
CA LEU A 108 -0.97 9.54 -1.99
C LEU A 108 -1.46 10.00 -0.62
N ASP A 109 -2.50 10.83 -0.62
CA ASP A 109 -3.24 11.26 0.56
C ASP A 109 -4.74 11.02 0.32
N PRO A 110 -5.26 9.83 0.71
CA PRO A 110 -6.68 9.53 0.62
C PRO A 110 -7.57 10.56 1.32
N ALA A 111 -7.12 11.21 2.39
CA ALA A 111 -7.97 12.17 3.11
C ALA A 111 -8.22 13.45 2.31
N ARG A 112 -7.34 13.78 1.34
CA ARG A 112 -7.46 14.96 0.48
C ARG A 112 -7.97 14.62 -0.92
N GLU A 113 -7.58 13.47 -1.46
CA GLU A 113 -7.86 13.08 -2.84
C GLU A 113 -9.16 12.31 -3.00
N TRP A 114 -9.54 11.49 -2.03
CA TRP A 114 -10.77 10.69 -2.11
C TRP A 114 -12.00 11.52 -1.77
N ASN A 115 -13.00 11.48 -2.65
CA ASN A 115 -14.31 12.08 -2.40
C ASN A 115 -15.43 11.06 -2.60
N PRO A 116 -16.02 10.53 -1.51
CA PRO A 116 -17.08 9.53 -1.62
C PRO A 116 -18.36 10.03 -2.29
N GLN A 117 -18.57 11.36 -2.37
CA GLN A 117 -19.73 11.92 -3.09
C GLN A 117 -19.61 11.83 -4.60
N ARG A 118 -18.39 11.63 -5.14
CA ARG A 118 -18.17 11.35 -6.56
C ARG A 118 -18.46 9.89 -6.94
N GLY A 119 -18.76 9.04 -5.95
CA GLY A 119 -19.08 7.64 -6.14
C GLY A 119 -17.88 6.78 -6.52
N PHE A 120 -18.14 5.48 -6.64
CA PHE A 120 -17.16 4.45 -6.96
C PHE A 120 -16.67 4.48 -8.40
N ALA A 121 -17.42 5.09 -9.33
CA ALA A 121 -16.94 5.36 -10.68
C ALA A 121 -15.64 6.18 -10.65
N SER A 122 -15.58 7.22 -9.80
CA SER A 122 -14.36 8.03 -9.65
C SER A 122 -13.16 7.25 -9.12
N ALA A 123 -13.37 6.18 -8.35
CA ALA A 123 -12.30 5.30 -7.92
C ALA A 123 -11.77 4.43 -9.08
N ILE A 124 -12.64 4.06 -10.03
CA ILE A 124 -12.23 3.35 -11.25
C ILE A 124 -11.49 4.28 -12.18
N ASP A 125 -11.97 5.51 -12.37
CA ASP A 125 -11.26 6.54 -13.15
C ASP A 125 -9.85 6.77 -12.59
N ARG A 126 -9.74 6.94 -11.27
CA ARG A 126 -8.45 7.10 -10.59
C ARG A 126 -7.54 5.89 -10.78
N LEU A 127 -8.07 4.67 -10.72
CA LEU A 127 -7.28 3.46 -11.00
C LEU A 127 -6.78 3.45 -12.44
N TYR A 128 -7.62 3.82 -13.41
CA TYR A 128 -7.24 3.87 -14.82
C TYR A 128 -6.14 4.93 -15.08
N GLU A 129 -6.27 6.12 -14.52
CA GLU A 129 -5.25 7.18 -14.57
C GLU A 129 -3.93 6.71 -13.95
N TRP A 130 -4.00 6.07 -12.78
CA TRP A 130 -2.84 5.50 -12.11
C TRP A 130 -2.14 4.45 -12.97
N LEU A 131 -2.89 3.57 -13.65
CA LEU A 131 -2.34 2.57 -14.56
C LEU A 131 -1.67 3.21 -15.78
N ALA A 132 -2.24 4.28 -16.31
CA ALA A 132 -1.65 5.05 -17.40
C ALA A 132 -0.31 5.69 -16.98
N ASP A 133 -0.25 6.29 -15.80
CA ASP A 133 1.00 6.83 -15.22
C ASP A 133 2.05 5.74 -15.00
N ALA A 134 1.64 4.62 -14.41
CA ALA A 134 2.50 3.50 -14.10
C ALA A 134 3.11 2.88 -15.37
N ALA A 135 2.28 2.61 -16.37
CA ALA A 135 2.71 2.01 -17.65
C ALA A 135 3.62 2.95 -18.46
N ALA A 136 3.41 4.26 -18.34
CA ALA A 136 4.23 5.28 -18.99
C ALA A 136 5.50 5.67 -18.19
N ALA A 137 5.83 4.94 -17.11
CA ALA A 137 6.99 5.21 -16.26
C ALA A 137 7.04 6.64 -15.70
N ARG A 138 5.88 7.23 -15.36
CA ARG A 138 5.77 8.62 -14.88
C ARG A 138 5.97 8.78 -13.38
N PHE A 139 6.05 7.68 -12.63
CA PHE A 139 6.37 7.74 -11.22
C PHE A 139 7.88 7.88 -11.04
N ASP A 140 8.30 9.02 -10.50
CA ASP A 140 9.68 9.31 -10.15
C ASP A 140 9.92 8.88 -8.68
N PRO A 141 10.69 7.80 -8.44
CA PRO A 141 11.01 7.35 -7.09
C PRO A 141 11.94 8.32 -6.34
N ASP A 142 12.70 9.15 -7.05
CA ASP A 142 13.66 10.10 -6.45
C ASP A 142 12.96 11.42 -6.07
N ALA A 143 11.91 11.82 -6.82
CA ALA A 143 11.06 12.96 -6.48
C ALA A 143 10.03 12.65 -5.38
N ALA A 144 9.99 11.41 -4.91
CA ALA A 144 9.09 10.95 -3.86
C ALA A 144 9.51 11.46 -2.46
N LEU A 145 9.45 12.77 -2.24
CA LEU A 145 9.84 13.44 -0.99
C LEU A 145 9.19 12.85 0.29
N PHE A 146 8.13 12.05 0.17
CA PHE A 146 7.39 11.44 1.29
C PHE A 146 6.88 10.02 1.03
N HIS A 147 7.31 9.31 -0.03
CA HIS A 147 6.78 7.95 -0.24
C HIS A 147 7.52 6.90 0.57
N ALA A 148 6.74 6.02 1.20
CA ALA A 148 7.23 4.73 1.59
C ALA A 148 7.57 3.94 0.32
N VAL A 149 8.83 3.99 -0.12
CA VAL A 149 9.40 3.01 -1.04
C VAL A 149 9.18 1.64 -0.39
N GLY A 150 8.27 0.83 -0.95
CA GLY A 150 8.05 -0.56 -0.52
C GLY A 150 7.68 -0.79 0.96
N GLY A 151 7.14 0.21 1.67
CA GLY A 151 6.92 0.08 3.11
C GLY A 151 5.72 -0.80 3.48
N ILE A 152 5.90 -1.62 4.53
CA ILE A 152 4.80 -2.20 5.32
C ILE A 152 3.82 -1.09 5.70
N LEU A 153 2.52 -1.29 5.50
CA LEU A 153 1.52 -0.34 5.98
C LEU A 153 1.69 -0.09 7.47
N HIS A 154 2.01 1.15 7.82
CA HIS A 154 2.09 1.64 9.20
C HIS A 154 0.70 1.88 9.83
N HIS A 155 -0.38 1.58 9.11
CA HIS A 155 -1.75 1.79 9.55
C HIS A 155 -2.43 0.48 9.95
N THR A 156 -2.10 -0.01 11.13
CA THR A 156 -3.02 -0.82 11.93
C THR A 156 -3.82 0.16 12.80
N ALA A 157 -5.15 0.05 12.81
CA ALA A 157 -6.00 0.95 13.60
C ALA A 157 -5.59 0.89 15.09
N GLY A 158 -5.29 2.04 15.68
CA GLY A 158 -4.80 2.15 17.06
C GLY A 158 -3.27 2.01 17.22
N THR A 159 -2.52 1.69 16.16
CA THR A 159 -1.05 1.62 16.24
C THR A 159 -0.44 3.00 15.96
N PRO A 160 0.44 3.52 16.85
CA PRO A 160 1.11 4.79 16.62
C PRO A 160 2.17 4.66 15.52
N THR A 161 2.38 5.74 14.77
CA THR A 161 3.47 5.83 13.79
C THR A 161 4.81 6.01 14.51
N VAL A 162 5.82 5.24 14.13
CA VAL A 162 7.20 5.41 14.61
C VAL A 162 7.98 6.24 13.59
N VAL A 163 8.51 7.39 14.02
CA VAL A 163 9.36 8.26 13.19
C VAL A 163 10.82 8.05 13.60
N VAL A 164 11.63 7.55 12.69
CA VAL A 164 13.09 7.42 12.89
C VAL A 164 13.72 8.81 12.80
N ARG A 165 14.33 9.28 13.87
CA ARG A 165 14.87 10.65 13.98
C ARG A 165 16.32 10.77 13.54
N GLU A 166 17.04 9.66 13.60
CA GLU A 166 18.45 9.54 13.22
C GLU A 166 18.73 8.13 12.71
N SER A 167 19.72 7.96 11.83
CA SER A 167 20.15 6.64 11.38
C SER A 167 20.89 5.88 12.48
N GLY A 168 20.58 4.59 12.62
CA GLY A 168 21.28 3.70 13.53
C GLY A 168 22.62 3.22 12.96
N LYS A 169 23.36 2.43 13.75
CA LYS A 169 24.54 1.71 13.24
C LYS A 169 24.09 0.54 12.35
N HIS A 170 24.89 0.21 11.34
CA HIS A 170 24.68 -0.96 10.49
C HIS A 170 25.07 -2.25 11.23
N VAL A 171 24.21 -2.71 12.13
CA VAL A 171 24.41 -3.93 12.95
C VAL A 171 23.11 -4.73 13.03
N LYS A 172 23.22 -6.05 13.13
CA LYS A 172 22.07 -6.98 13.14
C LYS A 172 20.99 -6.63 14.18
N ALA A 173 21.41 -6.11 15.32
CA ALA A 173 20.51 -5.59 16.34
C ALA A 173 21.20 -4.49 17.14
N GLN A 174 20.45 -3.46 17.52
CA GLN A 174 20.94 -2.40 18.41
C GLN A 174 19.86 -1.88 19.35
N PRO A 175 20.23 -1.48 20.58
CA PRO A 175 19.30 -0.83 21.49
C PRO A 175 18.88 0.54 20.94
N ALA A 176 17.62 0.88 21.17
CA ALA A 176 17.05 2.18 20.82
C ALA A 176 16.02 2.61 21.88
N PHE A 177 15.48 3.81 21.73
CA PHE A 177 14.53 4.43 22.64
C PHE A 177 13.37 5.04 21.85
N LEU A 178 12.15 4.79 22.29
CA LEU A 178 10.91 5.36 21.75
C LEU A 178 10.42 6.46 22.70
N THR A 179 10.30 7.68 22.19
CA THR A 179 9.71 8.81 22.91
C THR A 179 8.28 9.01 22.44
N VAL A 180 7.30 8.91 23.36
CA VAL A 180 5.90 9.17 23.02
C VAL A 180 5.70 10.67 22.79
N ARG A 181 5.23 11.06 21.60
CA ARG A 181 4.91 12.47 21.28
C ARG A 181 3.41 12.74 21.36
N SER A 182 2.61 11.74 21.01
CA SER A 182 1.15 11.76 21.12
C SER A 182 0.62 10.32 21.13
N ALA A 183 -0.70 10.17 21.29
CA ALA A 183 -1.37 8.88 21.14
C ALA A 183 -1.16 8.21 19.76
N HIS A 184 -0.69 8.96 18.76
CA HIS A 184 -0.53 8.50 17.38
C HIS A 184 0.91 8.53 16.88
N ARG A 185 1.88 8.99 17.68
CA ARG A 185 3.26 9.16 17.25
C ARG A 185 4.27 8.85 18.34
N GLN A 186 5.27 8.05 17.97
CA GLN A 186 6.49 7.81 18.72
C GLN A 186 7.71 8.20 17.88
N ASP A 187 8.71 8.77 18.52
CA ASP A 187 10.00 9.09 17.89
C ASP A 187 11.05 8.06 18.33
N LEU A 188 11.72 7.41 17.38
CA LEU A 188 12.81 6.47 17.62
C LEU A 188 14.16 7.21 17.64
N HIS A 189 14.91 6.98 18.71
CA HIS A 189 16.24 7.50 18.95
C HIS A 189 17.23 6.39 19.31
N TYR A 190 18.50 6.56 18.99
CA TYR A 190 19.57 5.63 19.42
C TYR A 190 20.34 6.14 20.65
N GLY A 191 20.19 7.43 20.99
CA GLY A 191 20.67 8.00 22.25
C GLY A 191 19.58 8.01 23.33
N GLY A 192 19.91 7.53 24.52
CA GLY A 192 19.03 7.65 25.69
C GLY A 192 19.20 9.01 26.39
N GLY A 193 18.24 9.41 27.22
CA GLY A 193 18.41 10.57 28.10
C GLY A 193 17.13 11.33 28.49
N HIS A 194 15.96 10.92 28.01
CA HIS A 194 14.69 11.53 28.39
C HIS A 194 13.92 10.62 29.37
N PRO A 195 13.29 11.15 30.44
CA PRO A 195 12.55 10.34 31.42
C PRO A 195 11.37 9.54 30.83
N ASP A 196 10.81 10.00 29.71
CA ASP A 196 9.61 9.43 29.06
C ASP A 196 9.94 8.49 27.88
N GLN A 197 11.12 7.86 27.92
CA GLN A 197 11.58 6.95 26.87
C GLN A 197 11.33 5.48 27.20
N HIS A 198 10.73 4.76 26.27
CA HIS A 198 10.65 3.30 26.31
C HIS A 198 11.82 2.69 25.57
N ARG A 199 12.60 1.83 26.23
CA ARG A 199 13.71 1.13 25.58
C ARG A 199 13.16 0.03 24.65
N THR A 200 13.70 -0.05 23.44
CA THR A 200 13.39 -1.08 22.45
C THR A 200 14.67 -1.62 21.80
N VAL A 201 14.54 -2.62 20.93
CA VAL A 201 15.64 -3.15 20.10
C VAL A 201 15.21 -3.02 18.65
N VAL A 202 16.10 -2.49 17.82
CA VAL A 202 15.93 -2.42 16.36
C VAL A 202 16.75 -3.54 15.76
N PHE A 203 16.11 -4.39 14.97
CA PHE A 203 16.79 -5.41 14.17
C PHE A 203 17.05 -4.85 12.77
N GLN A 204 18.19 -5.18 12.19
CA GLN A 204 18.46 -4.92 10.78
C GLN A 204 18.36 -6.25 10.05
N LEU A 205 17.40 -6.37 9.15
CA LEU A 205 17.23 -7.55 8.32
C LEU A 205 18.09 -7.38 7.07
N GLU A 206 19.07 -8.27 6.89
CA GLU A 206 19.72 -8.42 5.59
C GLU A 206 18.67 -8.95 4.61
N VAL A 207 18.25 -8.11 3.66
CA VAL A 207 17.43 -8.57 2.55
C VAL A 207 18.31 -9.52 1.73
N LEU A 208 17.93 -10.80 1.67
CA LEU A 208 18.55 -11.80 0.80
C LEU A 208 18.25 -11.46 -0.67
N THR A 209 18.85 -10.40 -1.21
CA THR A 209 19.03 -10.27 -2.65
C THR A 209 20.10 -11.28 -3.05
N LYS A 210 19.73 -12.32 -3.80
CA LYS A 210 20.72 -13.23 -4.40
C LYS A 210 21.69 -12.39 -5.24
N PRO A 211 23.02 -12.53 -5.07
CA PRO A 211 23.97 -11.81 -5.90
C PRO A 211 23.91 -12.40 -7.32
N GLY A 212 23.47 -11.61 -8.30
CA GLY A 212 23.42 -12.05 -9.70
C GLY A 212 22.79 -11.09 -10.72
N ASP A 213 21.78 -10.30 -10.35
CA ASP A 213 20.94 -9.61 -11.36
C ASP A 213 21.06 -8.08 -11.41
N VAL A 214 22.08 -7.48 -10.80
CA VAL A 214 22.36 -6.05 -10.99
C VAL A 214 23.83 -5.87 -11.34
N SER A 215 24.13 -5.82 -12.63
CA SER A 215 25.36 -5.18 -13.12
C SER A 215 25.05 -3.73 -13.44
N VAL A 216 25.14 -2.87 -12.44
CA VAL A 216 25.38 -1.45 -12.67
C VAL A 216 26.86 -1.32 -12.95
N ARG A 217 27.22 -0.88 -14.17
CA ARG A 217 28.58 -0.41 -14.43
C ARG A 217 28.78 0.88 -13.64
N ASP A 218 29.54 0.79 -12.57
CA ASP A 218 30.11 1.93 -11.87
C ASP A 218 31.13 2.63 -12.76
N ASP A 219 30.77 3.78 -13.29
CA ASP A 219 31.71 4.81 -13.74
C ASP A 219 31.31 6.15 -13.09
N ALA A 220 31.32 6.20 -11.76
CA ALA A 220 31.57 7.41 -10.98
C ALA A 220 31.63 7.05 -9.49
N GLY A 221 32.79 7.27 -8.87
CA GLY A 221 33.01 6.96 -7.46
C GLY A 221 32.04 7.69 -6.53
N GLY A 222 31.30 6.92 -5.74
CA GLY A 222 30.50 7.39 -4.62
C GLY A 222 30.09 6.19 -3.76
N GLN A 223 30.82 5.96 -2.67
CA GLN A 223 30.50 4.91 -1.70
C GLN A 223 29.25 5.32 -0.89
N GLY A 224 28.23 4.47 -0.91
CA GLY A 224 27.06 4.54 -0.05
C GLY A 224 26.05 3.43 -0.40
N GLU A 225 26.23 2.23 0.16
CA GLU A 225 25.21 1.18 0.09
C GLU A 225 24.01 1.58 0.98
N GLU A 226 22.87 1.90 0.37
CA GLU A 226 21.62 2.15 1.10
C GLU A 226 21.01 0.81 1.53
N GLY A 227 21.10 0.51 2.84
CA GLY A 227 20.48 -0.66 3.44
C GLY A 227 19.08 -0.35 3.99
N PHE A 228 18.09 -1.19 3.65
CA PHE A 228 16.76 -1.15 4.23
C PHE A 228 16.78 -1.61 5.70
N VAL A 229 16.00 -0.96 6.57
CA VAL A 229 15.89 -1.28 8.01
C VAL A 229 14.43 -1.62 8.35
N ASP A 230 14.18 -2.88 8.74
CA ASP A 230 12.89 -3.33 9.26
C ASP A 230 12.86 -3.15 10.79
N VAL A 231 12.12 -2.15 11.28
CA VAL A 231 11.95 -1.94 12.73
C VAL A 231 10.85 -2.86 13.26
N VAL A 232 11.24 -4.01 13.81
CA VAL A 232 10.34 -4.88 14.58
C VAL A 232 10.37 -4.46 16.04
N ALA A 233 9.38 -3.69 16.50
CA ALA A 233 9.18 -3.42 17.92
C ALA A 233 8.25 -4.48 18.53
N ALA A 234 8.78 -5.30 19.45
CA ALA A 234 7.96 -6.16 20.29
C ALA A 234 7.48 -5.36 21.51
N PHE A 235 6.18 -5.14 21.62
CA PHE A 235 5.57 -4.56 22.82
C PHE A 235 5.22 -5.69 23.79
N PRO A 236 5.52 -5.56 25.10
CA PRO A 236 4.88 -6.39 26.10
C PRO A 236 3.37 -6.10 26.04
N ALA A 237 2.55 -7.14 26.03
CA ALA A 237 1.15 -6.99 26.36
C ALA A 237 1.06 -6.58 27.83
N ASP A 238 0.34 -5.47 28.07
CA ASP A 238 -0.10 -4.94 29.36
C ASP A 238 0.94 -4.16 30.20
N ALA A 239 0.74 -2.82 30.22
CA ALA A 239 1.04 -1.92 31.34
C ALA A 239 0.07 -0.73 31.31
#